data_AF-W7CK55-F1
#
_entry.id   AF-W7CK55-F1
#
_cell.length_a   1.000
_cell.length_b   1.000
_cell.length_c   1.000
_cell.angle_alpha   90.00
_cell.angle_beta   90.00
_cell.angle_gamma   90.00
#
_symmetry.space_group_name_H-M   'P 1'
#
loop_
_entity.id
_entity.type
_entity.pdbx_description
1 polymer ?
#
loop_
_entity_poly.entity_id
_entity_poly.type
_entity_poly.pdbx_seq_one_letter_code
_entity_poly.pdbx_strand_id
1 'polypeptide(L)' 'MDNLDKKALTELMANGRITWAELASRMDLSSPAAADRVRRLEDKGIIKATMPKLTPKKLATV' A
#
# COMPACT_ATOMS: atom_id res chain seq x y z
N MET A 1 3.32 -12.41 -10.80
CA MET A 1 2.40 -11.45 -10.17
C MET A 1 1.02 -12.03 -10.26
N ASP A 2 0.41 -12.29 -9.11
CA ASP A 2 -0.90 -12.91 -9.03
C ASP A 2 -2.02 -11.87 -9.19
N ASN A 3 -3.25 -12.32 -9.42
CA ASN A 3 -4.41 -11.44 -9.51
C ASN A 3 -4.63 -10.64 -8.21
N LEU A 4 -4.31 -11.24 -7.05
CA LEU A 4 -4.35 -10.59 -5.74
C LEU A 4 -3.31 -9.48 -5.62
N ASP A 5 -2.10 -9.67 -6.14
CA ASP A 5 -1.05 -8.65 -6.10
C ASP A 5 -1.46 -7.41 -6.90
N LYS A 6 -2.06 -7.62 -8.08
CA LYS A 6 -2.60 -6.53 -8.90
C LYS A 6 -3.71 -5.78 -8.17
N LYS A 7 -4.62 -6.50 -7.51
CA LYS A 7 -5.70 -5.90 -6.72
C LYS A 7 -5.13 -5.08 -5.56
N ALA A 8 -4.15 -5.60 -4.83
CA ALA A 8 -3.48 -4.85 -3.76
C ALA A 8 -2.85 -3.55 -4.27
N LEU A 9 -2.18 -3.59 -5.42
CA LEU A 9 -1.61 -2.40 -6.05
C LEU A 9 -2.67 -1.39 -6.47
N THR A 10 -3.78 -1.84 -7.08
CA THR A 10 -4.89 -0.97 -7.45
C THR A 10 -5.48 -0.27 -6.23
N GLU A 11 -5.73 -1.01 -5.15
CA GLU A 11 -6.29 -0.45 -3.91
C GLU A 11 -5.32 0.52 -3.22
N LEU A 12 -4.03 0.19 -3.16
CA LEU A 12 -2.99 1.06 -2.60
C LEU A 12 -2.76 2.32 -3.45
N MET A 13 -2.84 2.22 -4.77
CA MET A 13 -2.76 3.39 -5.67
C MET A 13 -4.00 4.27 -5.55
N ALA A 14 -5.19 3.68 -5.40
CA ALA A 14 -6.42 4.42 -5.20
C ALA A 14 -6.46 5.10 -3.83
N ASN A 15 -5.95 4.45 -2.78
CA ASN A 15 -5.89 4.98 -1.43
C ASN A 15 -4.65 4.47 -0.67
N GLY A 16 -3.56 5.23 -0.74
CA GLY A 16 -2.32 4.90 -0.01
C GLY A 16 -2.42 4.95 1.51
N ARG A 17 -3.57 5.33 2.08
CA ARG A 17 -3.86 5.32 3.53
C ARG A 17 -4.81 4.19 3.93
N ILE A 18 -5.16 3.29 3.00
CA ILE A 18 -6.01 2.15 3.31
C ILE A 18 -5.37 1.28 4.40
N THR A 19 -6.17 0.83 5.36
CA THR A 19 -5.67 -0.06 6.42
C THR A 19 -5.54 -1.48 5.90
N TRP A 20 -4.69 -2.29 6.54
CA TRP A 20 -4.55 -3.70 6.16
C TRP A 20 -5.86 -4.48 6.28
N ALA A 21 -6.72 -4.15 7.25
CA ALA A 21 -8.03 -4.77 7.41
C ALA A 21 -8.99 -4.45 6.26
N GLU A 22 -9.02 -3.18 5.84
CA GLU A 22 -9.85 -2.75 4.71
C GLU A 22 -9.34 -3.32 3.38
N LEU A 23 -8.01 -3.32 3.19
CA LEU A 23 -7.37 -3.93 2.03
C LEU A 23 -7.69 -5.44 1.96
N ALA A 24 -7.60 -6.13 3.09
CA ALA A 24 -7.89 -7.55 3.18
C ALA A 24 -9.36 -7.86 2.88
N SER A 25 -10.29 -7.07 3.42
CA SER A 25 -11.73 -7.19 3.13
C SER A 25 -12.02 -7.06 1.62
N ARG A 26 -11.38 -6.11 0.94
CA ARG A 26 -11.53 -5.92 -0.52
C ARG A 26 -10.89 -7.03 -1.35
N MET A 27 -9.95 -7.78 -0.78
CA MET A 27 -9.23 -8.87 -1.44
C MET A 27 -9.73 -10.26 -1.05
N ASP A 28 -10.76 -10.37 -0.19
CA ASP A 28 -11.22 -11.62 0.41
C ASP A 28 -10.09 -12.37 1.14
N LEU A 29 -9.31 -11.61 1.93
CA LEU A 29 -8.17 -12.10 2.69
C LEU A 29 -8.30 -11.71 4.17
N SER A 30 -7.45 -12.30 5.01
CA SER A 30 -7.21 -11.82 6.36
C SER A 30 -6.22 -10.65 6.35
N SER A 31 -6.35 -9.72 7.32
CA SER A 31 -5.42 -8.59 7.52
C SER A 31 -3.92 -8.96 7.44
N PRO A 32 -3.42 -10.01 8.13
CA PRO A 32 -2.01 -10.40 8.02
C PRO A 32 -1.63 -10.91 6.62
N ALA A 33 -2.54 -11.58 5.90
CA ALA A 33 -2.27 -12.06 4.54
C ALA A 33 -2.16 -10.89 3.54
N ALA A 34 -2.97 -9.84 3.71
CA ALA A 34 -2.85 -8.62 2.91
C ALA A 34 -1.53 -7.87 3.21
N ALA A 35 -1.14 -7.74 4.47
CA ALA A 35 0.13 -7.12 4.86
C ALA A 35 1.35 -7.88 4.30
N ASP A 36 1.33 -9.21 4.39
CA ASP A 36 2.39 -10.09 3.86
C ASP A 36 2.50 -10.01 2.33
N ARG A 37 1.37 -9.92 1.61
CA ARG A 37 1.34 -9.66 0.15
C ARG A 37 2.04 -8.35 -0.18
N VAL A 38 1.69 -7.26 0.50
CA VAL A 38 2.28 -5.94 0.27
C VAL A 38 3.77 -5.96 0.58
N ARG A 39 4.18 -6.58 1.68
CA ARG A 39 5.59 -6.77 2.04
C ARG A 39 6.37 -7.54 0.97
N ARG A 40 5.79 -8.60 0.39
CA ARG A 40 6.40 -9.31 -0.75
C ARG A 40 6.54 -8.43 -1.99
N LEU A 41 5.58 -7.55 -2.24
CA LEU A 41 5.66 -6.61 -3.36
C LEU A 41 6.71 -5.52 -3.13
N GLU A 42 6.93 -5.12 -1.88
CA GLU A 42 8.04 -4.25 -1.48
C GLU A 42 9.40 -4.94 -1.64
N ASP A 43 9.53 -6.18 -1.16
CA ASP A 43 10.74 -7.00 -1.29
C ASP A 43 11.13 -7.22 -2.76
N LYS A 44 10.13 -7.46 -3.62
CA LYS A 44 10.32 -7.56 -5.08
C LYS A 44 10.63 -6.22 -5.75
N GLY A 45 10.65 -5.10 -5.02
CA GLY A 45 10.87 -3.75 -5.54
C GLY A 45 9.73 -3.21 -6.41
N ILE A 46 8.56 -3.85 -6.38
CA ILE A 46 7.37 -3.45 -7.15
C ILE A 46 6.65 -2.29 -6.45
N ILE A 47 6.51 -2.39 -5.13
CA ILE A 47 6.08 -1.28 -4.29
C ILE A 47 7.34 -0.63 -3.73
N LYS A 48 7.60 0.62 -4.09
CA LYS A 48 8.51 1.44 -3.28
C LYS A 48 7.73 1.86 -2.04
N ALA A 49 8.18 1.43 -0.86
CA ALA A 49 7.67 1.88 0.43
C ALA A 49 7.38 3.39 0.35
N THR A 50 6.11 3.73 0.60
CA THR A 50 5.50 4.93 0.04
C THR A 50 6.13 6.25 0.48
N MET A 51 5.86 7.25 -0.36
CA MET A 51 6.16 8.67 -0.31
C MET A 51 6.53 9.25 1.08
N PRO A 52 7.57 10.11 1.14
CA PRO A 52 7.82 10.90 2.34
C PRO A 52 6.55 11.68 2.70
N LYS A 53 6.13 11.60 3.97
CA LYS A 53 5.05 12.42 4.52
C LYS A 53 5.43 13.90 4.38
N LEU A 54 4.99 14.53 3.29
CA LEU A 54 5.10 15.98 3.15
C LEU A 54 4.12 16.60 4.14
N THR A 55 4.65 17.04 5.28
CA THR A 55 3.88 17.82 6.24
C THR A 55 3.84 19.25 5.72
N PRO A 56 2.68 19.89 5.52
CA PRO A 56 2.59 21.23 4.94
C PRO A 56 3.35 22.30 5.73
N LYS A 57 3.73 22.02 6.98
CA LYS A 57 4.48 22.91 7.87
C LYS A 57 5.94 23.19 7.43
N LYS A 58 6.39 22.66 6.30
CA LYS A 58 7.75 22.88 5.77
C LYS A 58 7.82 23.34 4.31
N LEU A 59 6.71 23.77 3.71
CA LEU A 59 6.70 24.33 2.35
C LEU A 59 6.83 25.86 2.29
N ALA A 60 6.85 26.54 3.43
CA ALA A 60 7.12 27.98 3.49
C ALA A 60 8.60 28.23 3.80
N THR A 61 9.45 28.21 2.78
CA THR A 61 10.66 29.04 2.62
C THR A 61 11.31 28.62 1.30
N VAL A 62 11.03 29.35 0.24
CA VAL A 62 11.97 30.22 -0.50
C VAL A 62 11.17 31.14 -1.41
#